data_AF-A0A136HYS1-F1
#
_entry.id   AF-A0A136HYS1-F1
#
_cell.length_a   1.000
_cell.length_b   1.000
_cell.length_c   1.000
_cell.angle_alpha   90.00
_cell.angle_beta   90.00
_cell.angle_gamma   90.00
#
_symmetry.space_group_name_H-M   'P 1'
#
loop_
_entity.id
_entity.type
_entity.pdbx_description
1 polymer ?
#
loop_
_entity_poly.entity_id
_entity_poly.type
_entity_poly.pdbx_seq_one_letter_code
_entity_poly.pdbx_strand_id
1 'polypeptide(L)'
;KIMPQLWHVGMARVAEKAPFPELPSAGPSGLFKPGKQGAEPMTVAHIESVISAFAQAAADAKAIGMDGVEIHGAHGYLIDQFFWEGTNQRTDSWGGSMENRGRFAVEIVKAIRAATSPDFPIVLRYSQWKQQDYTARLAHTPQELEQFLIPLSDAGVDIFHCSQRRYWENEFENSELNLAGWTKKITGKPTITVGSVGLNDDFFGAFQGQDSSTRAVDDLLERLDAGEFDLVAVGRALLQDPNWANKIKENRTDELEQYSGKALATLS
;
A
#
# COMPACT_ATOMS: atom_id res chain seq x y z
N LYS A 1 -11.40 9.78 -12.70
CA LYS A 1 -11.02 10.22 -11.34
C LYS A 1 -9.53 9.96 -11.15
N ILE A 2 -8.85 10.80 -10.40
CA ILE A 2 -7.41 10.70 -10.12
C ILE A 2 -7.16 10.99 -8.64
N MET A 3 -6.38 10.12 -8.00
CA MET A 3 -5.94 10.28 -6.61
C MET A 3 -4.42 10.11 -6.59
N PRO A 4 -3.63 11.12 -6.23
CA PRO A 4 -2.20 10.96 -6.06
C PRO A 4 -1.91 10.09 -4.83
N GLN A 5 -0.89 9.25 -4.94
CA GLN A 5 -0.35 8.53 -3.80
C GLN A 5 0.67 9.40 -3.06
N LEU A 6 0.38 9.72 -1.80
CA LEU A 6 1.29 10.41 -0.89
C LEU A 6 2.26 9.39 -0.29
N TRP A 7 3.55 9.59 -0.53
CA TRP A 7 4.57 8.58 -0.23
C TRP A 7 5.82 9.19 0.39
N HIS A 8 6.22 8.63 1.53
CA HIS A 8 7.49 8.93 2.19
C HIS A 8 8.35 7.66 2.25
N VAL A 9 9.50 7.68 1.59
CA VAL A 9 10.38 6.50 1.42
C VAL A 9 11.04 6.01 2.72
N GLY A 10 11.11 6.87 3.73
CA GLY A 10 11.63 6.52 5.06
C GLY A 10 13.06 5.99 4.99
N MET A 11 13.32 4.88 5.68
CA MET A 11 14.65 4.24 5.69
C MET A 11 15.07 3.63 4.35
N ALA A 12 14.17 3.49 3.37
CA ALA A 12 14.52 3.00 2.03
C ALA A 12 15.13 4.09 1.12
N ARG A 13 15.26 5.33 1.63
CA ARG A 13 15.91 6.43 0.92
C ARG A 13 17.37 6.08 0.57
N VAL A 14 17.73 6.31 -0.69
CA VAL A 14 19.11 6.24 -1.20
C VAL A 14 19.62 7.67 -1.33
N ALA A 15 20.48 8.10 -0.39
CA ALA A 15 20.87 9.50 -0.24
C ALA A 15 21.47 10.09 -1.52
N GLU A 16 22.33 9.34 -2.21
CA GLU A 16 23.04 9.76 -3.42
C GLU A 16 22.12 10.02 -4.61
N LYS A 17 20.88 9.53 -4.56
CA LYS A 17 19.86 9.70 -5.61
C LYS A 17 18.72 10.62 -5.18
N ALA A 18 18.76 11.14 -3.95
CA ALA A 18 17.71 12.00 -3.42
C ALA A 18 17.94 13.48 -3.81
N PRO A 19 16.88 14.28 -4.01
CA PRO A 19 17.00 15.71 -4.31
C PRO A 19 17.77 16.52 -3.25
N PHE A 20 17.71 16.07 -1.99
CA PHE A 20 18.37 16.69 -0.83
C PHE A 20 19.25 15.63 -0.14
N PRO A 21 20.44 15.28 -0.71
CA PRO A 21 21.27 14.17 -0.26
C PRO A 21 21.75 14.31 1.19
N GLU A 22 21.93 15.55 1.66
CA GLU A 22 22.40 15.92 3.01
C GLU A 22 21.41 15.63 4.13
N LEU A 23 20.12 15.50 3.81
CA LEU A 23 19.10 15.19 4.81
C LEU A 23 19.21 13.72 5.25
N PRO A 24 18.98 13.40 6.54
CA PRO A 24 18.98 12.03 7.00
C PRO A 24 17.75 11.26 6.49
N SER A 25 17.88 9.93 6.42
CA SER A 25 16.70 9.07 6.28
C SER A 25 15.87 9.12 7.57
N ALA A 26 14.56 8.90 7.45
CA ALA A 26 13.64 8.94 8.58
C ALA A 26 13.01 7.57 8.84
N GLY A 27 12.92 7.18 10.11
CA GLY A 27 12.22 5.96 10.53
C GLY A 27 12.01 5.93 12.03
N PRO A 28 11.07 5.11 12.53
CA PRO A 28 10.72 5.06 13.95
C PRO A 28 11.92 4.74 14.85
N SER A 29 12.79 3.83 14.41
CA SER A 29 14.02 3.45 15.14
C SER A 29 15.28 3.59 14.29
N GLY A 30 15.20 4.22 13.11
CA GLY A 30 16.35 4.36 12.21
C GLY A 30 16.81 3.05 11.57
N LEU A 31 15.95 2.03 11.53
CA LEU A 31 16.23 0.70 11.00
C LEU A 31 15.71 0.55 9.57
N PHE A 32 16.56 0.18 8.61
CA PHE A 32 16.12 -0.21 7.27
C PHE A 32 15.36 -1.53 7.29
N LYS A 33 15.83 -2.46 8.13
CA LYS A 33 15.22 -3.76 8.43
C LYS A 33 15.68 -4.18 9.83
N PRO A 34 15.10 -5.24 10.45
CA PRO A 34 15.52 -5.72 11.75
C PRO A 34 17.04 -5.88 11.84
N GLY A 35 17.64 -5.25 12.86
CA GLY A 35 19.07 -5.30 13.12
C GLY A 35 19.97 -4.49 12.16
N LYS A 36 19.42 -3.72 11.21
CA LYS A 36 20.21 -2.90 10.28
C LYS A 36 19.93 -1.41 10.47
N GLN A 37 20.74 -0.76 11.31
CA GLN A 37 20.73 0.69 11.53
C GLN A 37 21.17 1.43 10.25
N GLY A 38 20.50 2.53 9.94
CA GLY A 38 20.87 3.41 8.82
C GLY A 38 20.71 4.92 9.10
N ALA A 39 20.09 5.31 10.21
CA ALA A 39 19.92 6.69 10.65
C ALA A 39 19.58 6.72 12.15
N GLU A 40 19.51 7.90 12.75
CA GLU A 40 18.95 8.03 14.10
C GLU A 40 17.42 7.85 14.11
N PRO A 41 16.82 7.35 15.21
CA PRO A 41 15.37 7.35 15.38
C PRO A 41 14.77 8.75 15.22
N MET A 42 13.59 8.84 14.61
CA MET A 42 12.85 10.12 14.55
C MET A 42 12.55 10.63 15.97
N THR A 43 12.72 11.94 16.18
CA THR A 43 12.19 12.59 17.39
C THR A 43 10.68 12.76 17.28
N VAL A 44 9.99 12.97 18.42
CA VAL A 44 8.54 13.24 18.41
C VAL A 44 8.22 14.46 17.55
N ALA A 45 9.01 15.54 17.64
CA ALA A 45 8.82 16.73 16.81
C ALA A 45 8.96 16.43 15.30
N HIS A 46 9.85 15.50 14.91
CA HIS A 46 9.97 15.06 13.51
C HIS A 46 8.77 14.20 13.09
N ILE A 47 8.23 13.37 13.97
CA ILE A 47 7.00 12.61 13.70
C ILE A 47 5.83 13.57 13.44
N GLU A 48 5.66 14.59 14.29
CA GLU A 48 4.62 15.61 14.17
C GLU A 48 4.77 16.48 12.91
N SER A 49 6.01 16.81 12.53
CA SER A 49 6.26 17.56 11.28
C SER A 49 5.91 16.75 10.04
N VAL A 50 6.18 15.43 10.04
CA VAL A 50 5.78 14.54 8.94
C VAL A 50 4.26 14.38 8.88
N ILE A 51 3.57 14.23 10.03
CA ILE A 51 2.09 14.22 10.06
C ILE A 51 1.53 15.49 9.41
N SER A 52 2.08 16.64 9.78
CA SER A 52 1.69 17.94 9.22
C SER A 52 1.96 18.02 7.72
N ALA A 53 3.08 17.47 7.24
CA ALA A 53 3.41 17.43 5.82
C ALA A 53 2.44 16.57 5.00
N PHE A 54 1.99 15.42 5.52
CA PHE A 54 0.95 14.62 4.86
C PHE A 54 -0.38 15.36 4.78
N ALA A 55 -0.78 16.05 5.85
CA ALA A 55 -2.00 16.86 5.87
C ALA A 55 -1.94 18.01 4.85
N GLN A 56 -0.81 18.72 4.80
CA GLN A 56 -0.59 19.78 3.81
C GLN A 56 -0.64 19.22 2.38
N ALA A 57 0.04 18.10 2.10
CA ALA A 57 0.05 17.49 0.77
C ALA A 57 -1.36 17.07 0.31
N ALA A 58 -2.20 16.59 1.23
CA ALA A 58 -3.59 16.27 0.92
C ALA A 58 -4.45 17.51 0.70
N ALA A 59 -4.25 18.57 1.48
CA ALA A 59 -4.90 19.86 1.26
C ALA A 59 -4.54 20.46 -0.10
N ASP A 60 -3.25 20.39 -0.48
CA ASP A 60 -2.76 20.83 -1.78
C ASP A 60 -3.36 19.99 -2.92
N ALA A 61 -3.39 18.66 -2.77
CA ALA A 61 -4.02 17.76 -3.74
C ALA A 61 -5.50 18.11 -3.96
N LYS A 62 -6.24 18.37 -2.88
CA LYS A 62 -7.62 18.85 -2.96
C LYS A 62 -7.71 20.21 -3.65
N ALA A 63 -6.84 21.16 -3.30
CA ALA A 63 -6.86 22.52 -3.85
C ALA A 63 -6.62 22.56 -5.36
N ILE A 64 -5.82 21.64 -5.89
CA ILE A 64 -5.58 21.50 -7.34
C ILE A 64 -6.63 20.63 -8.05
N GLY A 65 -7.67 20.16 -7.35
CA GLY A 65 -8.80 19.44 -7.94
C GLY A 65 -8.66 17.93 -8.05
N MET A 66 -7.77 17.29 -7.28
CA MET A 66 -7.71 15.83 -7.21
C MET A 66 -8.97 15.25 -6.55
N ASP A 67 -9.35 14.02 -6.90
CA ASP A 67 -10.58 13.37 -6.42
C ASP A 67 -10.44 12.74 -5.02
N GLY A 68 -9.26 12.79 -4.40
CA GLY A 68 -8.92 12.13 -3.14
C GLY A 68 -7.40 11.95 -3.02
N VAL A 69 -6.94 11.20 -2.02
CA VAL A 69 -5.52 10.81 -1.86
C VAL A 69 -5.39 9.35 -1.46
N GLU A 70 -4.28 8.73 -1.85
CA GLU A 70 -3.86 7.43 -1.30
C GLU A 70 -2.63 7.59 -0.40
N ILE A 71 -2.70 7.08 0.82
CA ILE A 71 -1.59 7.07 1.78
C ILE A 71 -0.80 5.78 1.59
N HIS A 72 0.51 5.89 1.34
CA HIS A 72 1.37 4.71 1.17
C HIS A 72 1.90 4.15 2.51
N GLY A 73 1.13 3.23 3.10
CA GLY A 73 1.45 2.49 4.33
C GLY A 73 1.87 1.04 4.12
N ALA A 74 2.55 0.73 3.02
CA ALA A 74 2.93 -0.63 2.63
C ALA A 74 4.45 -0.77 2.39
N HIS A 75 4.87 -2.01 2.12
CA HIS A 75 6.13 -2.38 1.46
C HIS A 75 7.43 -1.97 2.16
N GLY A 76 7.38 -1.70 3.47
CA GLY A 76 8.55 -1.31 4.26
C GLY A 76 9.00 0.14 4.07
N TYR A 77 8.10 1.02 3.61
CA TYR A 77 8.30 2.48 3.63
C TYR A 77 7.86 3.10 4.95
N LEU A 78 7.97 4.43 5.11
CA LEU A 78 7.93 5.07 6.42
C LEU A 78 6.76 4.64 7.31
N ILE A 79 5.52 4.72 6.81
CA ILE A 79 4.34 4.38 7.61
C ILE A 79 4.35 2.88 7.97
N ASP A 80 4.71 2.02 7.02
CA ASP A 80 4.82 0.58 7.25
C ASP A 80 5.98 0.20 8.19
N GLN A 81 7.04 1.02 8.23
CA GLN A 81 8.13 0.89 9.19
C GLN A 81 7.63 1.14 10.62
N PHE A 82 6.65 2.04 10.81
CA PHE A 82 5.98 2.23 12.09
C PHE A 82 5.09 1.03 12.45
N PHE A 83 4.36 0.47 11.49
CA PHE A 83 3.50 -0.70 11.71
C PHE A 83 4.28 -1.95 12.12
N TRP A 84 5.43 -2.18 11.50
CA TRP A 84 6.20 -3.40 11.66
C TRP A 84 7.08 -3.36 12.91
N GLU A 85 6.83 -4.27 13.84
CA GLU A 85 7.62 -4.39 15.07
C GLU A 85 9.12 -4.54 14.79
N GLY A 86 9.51 -5.21 13.71
CA GLY A 86 10.90 -5.43 13.34
C GLY A 86 11.69 -4.14 13.05
N THR A 87 11.01 -3.07 12.61
CA THR A 87 11.62 -1.76 12.35
C THR A 87 11.24 -0.69 13.36
N ASN A 88 10.16 -0.89 14.11
CA ASN A 88 9.70 -0.01 15.18
C ASN A 88 9.98 -0.62 16.56
N GLN A 89 11.17 -0.31 17.07
CA GLN A 89 11.68 -0.71 18.38
C GLN A 89 11.55 0.44 19.41
N ARG A 90 10.65 1.40 19.19
CA ARG A 90 10.41 2.49 20.13
C ARG A 90 9.70 1.98 21.38
N THR A 91 9.97 2.63 22.51
CA THR A 91 9.36 2.33 23.81
C THR A 91 8.39 3.42 24.28
N ASP A 92 8.22 4.48 23.49
CA ASP A 92 7.26 5.56 23.73
C ASP A 92 5.88 5.25 23.11
N SER A 93 4.98 6.24 23.09
CA SER A 93 3.63 6.10 22.54
C SER A 93 3.55 5.82 21.03
N TRP A 94 4.69 5.78 20.34
CA TRP A 94 4.79 5.52 18.90
C TRP A 94 5.34 4.13 18.58
N GLY A 95 5.61 3.29 19.58
CA GLY A 95 6.03 1.89 19.39
C GLY A 95 5.62 0.97 20.54
N GLY A 96 6.13 -0.25 20.53
CA GLY A 96 5.70 -1.30 21.45
C GLY A 96 4.44 -1.99 20.94
N SER A 97 3.27 -1.68 21.51
CA SER A 97 1.99 -2.32 21.16
C SER A 97 1.57 -2.05 19.70
N MET A 98 0.73 -2.90 19.12
CA MET A 98 0.16 -2.68 17.79
C MET A 98 -0.58 -1.34 17.70
N GLU A 99 -1.31 -0.96 18.75
CA GLU A 99 -1.98 0.36 18.84
C GLU A 99 -0.98 1.51 18.70
N ASN A 100 0.11 1.49 19.47
CA ASN A 100 1.13 2.54 19.42
C ASN A 100 1.87 2.57 18.08
N ARG A 101 2.14 1.41 17.49
CA ARG A 101 2.73 1.29 16.15
C ARG A 101 1.79 1.83 15.07
N GLY A 102 0.49 1.63 15.21
CA GLY A 102 -0.56 2.16 14.33
C GLY A 102 -0.80 3.66 14.49
N ARG A 103 -0.45 4.24 15.65
CA ARG A 103 -0.72 5.64 16.00
C ARG A 103 -0.24 6.63 14.94
N PHE A 104 0.94 6.40 14.35
CA PHE A 104 1.47 7.29 13.32
C PHE A 104 0.54 7.42 12.10
N ALA A 105 0.02 6.31 11.58
CA ALA A 105 -0.92 6.36 10.47
C ALA A 105 -2.29 6.93 10.88
N VAL A 106 -2.77 6.58 12.07
CA VAL A 106 -4.03 7.12 12.63
C VAL A 106 -3.97 8.64 12.70
N GLU A 107 -2.89 9.21 13.23
CA GLU A 107 -2.73 10.66 13.34
C GLU A 107 -2.54 11.33 11.97
N ILE A 108 -1.88 10.68 11.00
CA ILE A 108 -1.86 11.13 9.60
C ILE A 108 -3.28 11.21 9.01
N VAL A 109 -4.08 10.16 9.16
CA VAL A 109 -5.45 10.12 8.62
C VAL A 109 -6.32 11.21 9.25
N LYS A 110 -6.25 11.37 10.58
CA LYS A 110 -6.97 12.44 11.29
C LYS A 110 -6.54 13.83 10.82
N ALA A 111 -5.24 14.06 10.65
CA ALA A 111 -4.73 15.34 10.19
C ALA A 111 -5.16 15.65 8.74
N ILE A 112 -5.15 14.66 7.85
CA ILE A 112 -5.67 14.80 6.48
C ILE A 112 -7.18 15.09 6.52
N ARG A 113 -7.95 14.37 7.33
CA ARG A 113 -9.40 14.60 7.46
C ARG A 113 -9.70 16.01 7.95
N ALA A 114 -8.92 16.54 8.88
CA ALA A 114 -9.05 17.91 9.39
C ALA A 114 -8.66 18.98 8.35
N ALA A 115 -7.73 18.67 7.45
CA ALA A 115 -7.22 19.60 6.43
C ALA A 115 -8.03 19.58 5.11
N THR A 116 -8.95 18.63 4.94
CA THR A 116 -9.71 18.43 3.70
C THR A 116 -11.23 18.51 3.95
N SER A 117 -12.06 18.32 2.91
CA SER A 117 -13.53 18.30 3.14
C SER A 117 -13.96 16.96 3.74
N PRO A 118 -15.09 16.92 4.45
CA PRO A 118 -15.62 15.68 5.03
C PRO A 118 -15.81 14.54 4.04
N ASP A 119 -16.04 14.86 2.76
CA ASP A 119 -16.26 13.92 1.66
C ASP A 119 -15.01 13.61 0.82
N PHE A 120 -13.86 14.22 1.13
CA PHE A 120 -12.63 14.01 0.39
C PHE A 120 -12.10 12.58 0.66
N PRO A 121 -12.06 11.67 -0.33
CA PRO A 121 -11.69 10.27 -0.12
C PRO A 121 -10.24 10.09 0.34
N ILE A 122 -10.06 9.29 1.39
CA ILE A 122 -8.76 8.85 1.90
C ILE A 122 -8.63 7.34 1.70
N VAL A 123 -7.75 6.94 0.79
CA VAL A 123 -7.37 5.54 0.60
C VAL A 123 -6.13 5.23 1.44
N LEU A 124 -6.12 4.11 2.16
CA LEU A 124 -4.90 3.62 2.83
C LEU A 124 -4.42 2.35 2.13
N ARG A 125 -3.20 2.40 1.61
CA ARG A 125 -2.53 1.23 1.07
C ARG A 125 -1.65 0.57 2.12
N TYR A 126 -1.83 -0.72 2.36
CA TYR A 126 -1.01 -1.47 3.34
C TYR A 126 -0.68 -2.89 2.86
N SER A 127 0.31 -3.54 3.49
CA SER A 127 0.72 -4.91 3.14
C SER A 127 1.11 -5.76 4.34
N GLN A 128 0.83 -7.06 4.22
CA GLN A 128 1.24 -8.12 5.16
C GLN A 128 2.61 -8.73 4.78
N TRP A 129 3.45 -7.98 4.06
CA TRP A 129 4.80 -8.35 3.64
C TRP A 129 5.63 -7.09 3.42
N LYS A 130 6.97 -7.22 3.42
CA LYS A 130 7.92 -6.11 3.22
C LYS A 130 8.91 -6.45 2.10
N GLN A 131 9.43 -5.44 1.40
CA GLN A 131 10.51 -5.69 0.42
C GLN A 131 11.77 -6.26 1.07
N GLN A 132 11.97 -5.94 2.36
CA GLN A 132 13.10 -6.37 3.16
C GLN A 132 12.92 -7.77 3.77
N ASP A 133 11.68 -8.24 3.88
CA ASP A 133 11.28 -9.53 4.45
C ASP A 133 9.88 -9.93 3.94
N TYR A 134 9.84 -10.91 3.04
CA TYR A 134 8.57 -11.38 2.45
C TYR A 134 7.74 -12.24 3.39
N THR A 135 8.32 -12.71 4.49
CA THR A 135 7.63 -13.54 5.49
C THR A 135 7.09 -12.72 6.65
N ALA A 136 7.54 -11.47 6.80
CA ALA A 136 7.05 -10.55 7.82
C ALA A 136 5.56 -10.30 7.67
N ARG A 137 4.81 -10.36 8.77
CA ARG A 137 3.38 -10.02 8.83
C ARG A 137 3.15 -8.92 9.86
N LEU A 138 2.11 -8.12 9.65
CA LEU A 138 1.59 -7.19 10.66
C LEU A 138 0.61 -7.89 11.61
N ALA A 139 -0.17 -8.85 11.07
CA ALA A 139 -1.13 -9.66 11.79
C ALA A 139 -1.07 -11.13 11.32
N HIS A 140 -1.03 -12.05 12.28
CA HIS A 140 -0.99 -13.49 12.07
C HIS A 140 -2.36 -14.15 12.17
N THR A 141 -3.34 -13.47 12.78
CA THR A 141 -4.71 -13.96 12.93
C THR A 141 -5.73 -12.93 12.43
N PRO A 142 -6.97 -13.36 12.11
CA PRO A 142 -8.05 -12.42 11.80
C PRO A 142 -8.30 -11.39 12.91
N GLN A 143 -8.15 -11.79 14.18
CA GLN A 143 -8.35 -10.91 15.34
C GLN A 143 -7.24 -9.85 15.44
N GLU A 144 -5.99 -10.22 15.17
CA GLU A 144 -4.90 -9.24 15.07
C GLU A 144 -5.08 -8.30 13.88
N LEU A 145 -5.61 -8.80 12.76
CA LEU A 145 -5.91 -7.96 11.60
C LEU A 145 -7.04 -6.97 11.92
N GLU A 146 -8.06 -7.39 12.68
CA GLU A 146 -9.09 -6.50 13.21
C GLU A 146 -8.50 -5.43 14.13
N GLN A 147 -7.63 -5.81 15.08
CA GLN A 147 -6.94 -4.85 15.95
C GLN A 147 -6.10 -3.84 15.17
N PHE A 148 -5.51 -4.24 14.05
CA PHE A 148 -4.78 -3.36 13.15
C PHE A 148 -5.71 -2.41 12.38
N LEU A 149 -6.80 -2.92 11.81
CA LEU A 149 -7.64 -2.20 10.85
C LEU A 149 -8.65 -1.25 11.49
N ILE A 150 -9.27 -1.64 12.62
CA ILE A 150 -10.36 -0.86 13.22
C ILE A 150 -9.93 0.56 13.61
N PRO A 151 -8.78 0.78 14.28
CA PRO A 151 -8.32 2.14 14.58
C PRO A 151 -8.10 3.01 13.33
N LEU A 152 -7.69 2.41 12.21
CA LEU A 152 -7.49 3.12 10.93
C LEU A 152 -8.83 3.46 10.28
N SER A 153 -9.78 2.53 10.31
CA SER A 153 -11.15 2.76 9.85
C SER A 153 -11.83 3.88 10.63
N ASP A 154 -11.75 3.84 11.97
CA ASP A 154 -12.33 4.84 12.87
C ASP A 154 -11.69 6.21 12.72
N ALA A 155 -10.39 6.27 12.38
CA ALA A 155 -9.70 7.52 12.10
C ALA A 155 -10.22 8.25 10.85
N GLY A 156 -10.89 7.53 9.94
CA GLY A 156 -11.50 8.10 8.75
C GLY A 156 -10.92 7.61 7.43
N VAL A 157 -10.30 6.43 7.38
CA VAL A 157 -9.98 5.75 6.12
C VAL A 157 -11.29 5.35 5.43
N ASP A 158 -11.41 5.73 4.15
CA ASP A 158 -12.61 5.46 3.35
C ASP A 158 -12.49 4.17 2.54
N ILE A 159 -11.28 3.85 2.04
CA ILE A 159 -11.00 2.68 1.20
C ILE A 159 -9.67 2.05 1.62
N PHE A 160 -9.62 0.73 1.70
CA PHE A 160 -8.38 0.00 1.95
C PHE A 160 -7.82 -0.64 0.68
N HIS A 161 -6.63 -0.22 0.29
CA HIS A 161 -5.88 -0.86 -0.79
C HIS A 161 -4.95 -1.93 -0.23
N CYS A 162 -5.37 -3.18 -0.40
CA CYS A 162 -4.81 -4.35 0.26
C CYS A 162 -3.74 -5.00 -0.61
N SER A 163 -2.47 -4.70 -0.37
CA SER A 163 -1.39 -5.20 -1.21
C SER A 163 -0.96 -6.61 -0.84
N GLN A 164 -1.19 -7.53 -1.77
CA GLN A 164 -0.62 -8.88 -1.77
C GLN A 164 0.33 -9.08 -2.95
N ARG A 165 1.12 -10.15 -2.92
CA ARG A 165 1.96 -10.54 -4.06
C ARG A 165 1.12 -11.19 -5.15
N ARG A 166 0.14 -11.99 -4.74
CA ARG A 166 -0.81 -12.70 -5.59
C ARG A 166 -2.21 -12.55 -5.00
N TYR A 167 -3.17 -12.03 -5.77
CA TYR A 167 -4.53 -11.81 -5.26
C TYR A 167 -5.26 -13.13 -4.94
N TRP A 168 -4.82 -14.23 -5.54
CA TRP A 168 -5.39 -15.58 -5.37
C TRP A 168 -4.88 -16.33 -4.14
N GLU A 169 -3.93 -15.76 -3.40
CA GLU A 169 -3.47 -16.36 -2.16
C GLU A 169 -4.41 -15.98 -1.00
N ASN A 170 -4.85 -17.00 -0.29
CA ASN A 170 -5.66 -16.87 0.92
C ASN A 170 -4.83 -16.20 2.01
N GLU A 171 -5.43 -15.25 2.73
CA GLU A 171 -4.70 -14.48 3.75
C GLU A 171 -4.39 -15.30 5.01
N PHE A 172 -5.32 -16.16 5.41
CA PHE A 172 -5.21 -17.04 6.59
C PHE A 172 -5.54 -18.48 6.24
N GLU A 173 -5.01 -19.42 7.03
CA GLU A 173 -5.34 -20.84 6.91
C GLU A 173 -6.85 -21.08 7.11
N ASN A 174 -7.41 -22.06 6.38
CA ASN A 174 -8.84 -22.44 6.44
C ASN A 174 -9.81 -21.32 6.04
N SER A 175 -9.38 -20.40 5.17
CA SER A 175 -10.19 -19.34 4.60
C SER A 175 -9.92 -19.24 3.11
N GLU A 176 -10.93 -18.93 2.30
CA GLU A 176 -10.79 -18.63 0.86
C GLU A 176 -10.62 -17.13 0.56
N LEU A 177 -10.77 -16.28 1.59
CA LEU A 177 -10.62 -14.84 1.43
C LEU A 177 -9.14 -14.44 1.34
N ASN A 178 -8.85 -13.58 0.36
CA ASN A 178 -7.57 -12.86 0.30
C ASN A 178 -7.57 -11.68 1.30
N LEU A 179 -6.49 -10.88 1.29
CA LEU A 179 -6.36 -9.75 2.22
C LEU A 179 -7.47 -8.71 2.01
N ALA A 180 -7.84 -8.41 0.76
CA ALA A 180 -8.91 -7.47 0.46
C ALA A 180 -10.27 -7.97 0.94
N GLY A 181 -10.55 -9.28 0.78
CA GLY A 181 -11.76 -9.93 1.28
C GLY A 181 -11.86 -9.90 2.80
N TRP A 182 -10.78 -10.23 3.51
CA TRP A 182 -10.76 -10.13 4.98
C TRP A 182 -10.95 -8.70 5.47
N THR A 183 -10.29 -7.74 4.84
CA THR A 183 -10.39 -6.33 5.22
C THR A 183 -11.79 -5.78 5.00
N LYS A 184 -12.44 -6.15 3.90
CA LYS A 184 -13.83 -5.79 3.64
C LYS A 184 -14.75 -6.40 4.69
N LYS A 185 -14.58 -7.69 4.99
CA LYS A 185 -15.35 -8.41 6.01
C LYS A 185 -15.23 -7.78 7.40
N ILE A 186 -14.03 -7.36 7.79
CA ILE A 186 -13.74 -6.77 9.11
C ILE A 186 -14.27 -5.34 9.20
N THR A 187 -13.96 -4.50 8.22
CA THR A 187 -14.17 -3.05 8.32
C THR A 187 -15.52 -2.59 7.75
N GLY A 188 -16.12 -3.39 6.87
CA GLY A 188 -17.28 -2.98 6.07
C GLY A 188 -16.99 -1.88 5.05
N LYS A 189 -15.73 -1.47 4.89
CA LYS A 189 -15.30 -0.44 3.94
C LYS A 189 -15.00 -1.04 2.57
N PRO A 190 -15.12 -0.25 1.49
CA PRO A 190 -14.66 -0.67 0.17
C PRO A 190 -13.18 -1.08 0.19
N THR A 191 -12.84 -2.13 -0.56
CA THR A 191 -11.46 -2.62 -0.67
C THR A 191 -10.98 -2.72 -2.11
N ILE A 192 -9.68 -2.48 -2.28
CA ILE A 192 -8.96 -2.66 -3.54
C ILE A 192 -8.03 -3.86 -3.38
N THR A 193 -8.21 -4.89 -4.20
CA THR A 193 -7.26 -6.01 -4.27
C THR A 193 -6.14 -5.71 -5.27
N VAL A 194 -4.96 -6.26 -5.03
CA VAL A 194 -3.83 -6.24 -5.96
C VAL A 194 -2.89 -7.41 -5.71
N GLY A 195 -2.26 -7.89 -6.78
CA GLY A 195 -1.20 -8.90 -6.72
C GLY A 195 -1.18 -9.74 -7.99
N SER A 196 -0.20 -9.53 -8.87
CA SER A 196 -0.07 -10.23 -10.17
C SER A 196 -1.34 -10.26 -11.02
N VAL A 197 -2.09 -9.16 -11.09
CA VAL A 197 -3.27 -9.04 -11.96
C VAL A 197 -2.86 -9.13 -13.43
N GLY A 198 -3.39 -10.12 -14.14
CA GLY A 198 -3.06 -10.40 -15.54
C GLY A 198 -1.68 -11.03 -15.77
N LEU A 199 -1.00 -11.50 -14.71
CA LEU A 199 0.38 -12.01 -14.77
C LEU A 199 0.49 -13.34 -14.02
N ASN A 200 1.15 -14.34 -14.61
CA ASN A 200 1.41 -15.62 -13.95
C ASN A 200 2.62 -15.57 -12.99
N ASP A 201 3.54 -14.62 -13.17
CA ASP A 201 4.83 -14.59 -12.45
C ASP A 201 5.02 -13.41 -11.49
N ASP A 202 5.97 -13.62 -10.57
CA ASP A 202 6.30 -12.76 -9.43
C ASP A 202 6.89 -11.39 -9.85
N PHE A 203 6.80 -10.42 -8.95
CA PHE A 203 7.20 -9.02 -9.17
C PHE A 203 8.66 -8.83 -9.63
N PHE A 204 9.59 -9.70 -9.21
CA PHE A 204 11.02 -9.53 -9.47
C PHE A 204 11.53 -10.10 -10.79
N GLY A 205 10.88 -11.12 -11.38
CA GLY A 205 11.24 -11.62 -12.71
C GLY A 205 11.14 -10.52 -13.76
N ALA A 206 10.10 -9.68 -13.63
CA ALA A 206 9.86 -8.51 -14.48
C ALA A 206 11.00 -7.46 -14.45
N PHE A 207 11.62 -7.20 -13.29
CA PHE A 207 12.76 -6.28 -13.17
C PHE A 207 14.08 -6.89 -13.65
N GLN A 208 14.14 -8.22 -13.81
CA GLN A 208 15.26 -8.95 -14.40
C GLN A 208 15.07 -9.22 -15.90
N GLY A 209 14.02 -8.66 -16.52
CA GLY A 209 13.74 -8.84 -17.94
C GLY A 209 13.16 -10.21 -18.31
N GLN A 210 12.58 -10.94 -17.35
CA GLN A 210 11.86 -12.18 -17.62
C GLN A 210 10.42 -11.87 -18.06
N ASP A 211 10.00 -12.49 -19.15
CA ASP A 211 8.62 -12.44 -19.63
C ASP A 211 7.69 -13.16 -18.65
N SER A 212 6.53 -12.59 -18.37
CA SER A 212 5.48 -13.26 -17.57
C SER A 212 4.38 -13.74 -18.50
N SER A 213 3.93 -14.99 -18.33
CA SER A 213 2.76 -15.48 -19.07
C SER A 213 1.46 -14.81 -18.56
N THR A 214 0.48 -14.58 -19.43
CA THR A 214 -0.81 -14.00 -19.04
C THR A 214 -1.60 -15.00 -18.20
N ARG A 215 -2.04 -14.62 -17.00
CA ARG A 215 -3.06 -15.39 -16.27
C ARG A 215 -4.43 -14.99 -16.80
N ALA A 216 -5.31 -15.97 -17.02
CA ALA A 216 -6.73 -15.69 -17.22
C ALA A 216 -7.25 -14.90 -16.01
N VAL A 217 -8.01 -13.83 -16.28
CA VAL A 217 -8.58 -12.99 -15.22
C VAL A 217 -9.95 -13.46 -14.77
N ASP A 218 -10.46 -14.57 -15.30
CA ASP A 218 -11.80 -15.08 -15.01
C ASP A 218 -12.02 -15.29 -13.51
N ASP A 219 -11.09 -15.94 -12.81
CA ASP A 219 -11.09 -16.11 -11.34
C ASP A 219 -11.12 -14.76 -10.59
N LEU A 220 -10.41 -13.74 -11.09
CA LEU A 220 -10.44 -12.40 -10.51
C LEU A 220 -11.80 -11.73 -10.68
N LEU A 221 -12.41 -11.88 -11.87
CA LEU A 221 -13.72 -11.33 -12.20
C LEU A 221 -14.83 -12.05 -11.41
N GLU A 222 -14.78 -13.37 -11.30
CA GLU A 222 -15.72 -14.16 -10.49
C GLU A 222 -15.72 -13.71 -9.02
N ARG A 223 -14.53 -13.48 -8.45
CA ARG A 223 -14.40 -12.99 -7.07
C ARG A 223 -14.85 -11.55 -6.89
N LEU A 224 -14.62 -10.71 -7.90
CA LEU A 224 -15.13 -9.34 -7.94
C LEU A 224 -16.67 -9.33 -7.98
N ASP A 225 -17.27 -10.15 -8.85
CA ASP A 225 -18.73 -10.29 -9.00
C ASP A 225 -19.38 -10.90 -7.76
N ALA A 226 -18.68 -11.80 -7.07
CA ALA A 226 -19.08 -12.32 -5.76
C ALA A 226 -18.97 -11.27 -4.62
N GLY A 227 -18.46 -10.07 -4.91
CA GLY A 227 -18.36 -8.96 -3.98
C GLY A 227 -17.25 -9.13 -2.94
N GLU A 228 -16.27 -9.99 -3.16
CA GLU A 228 -15.16 -10.22 -2.22
C GLU A 228 -14.35 -8.93 -1.98
N PHE A 229 -14.14 -8.14 -3.02
CA PHE A 229 -13.54 -6.81 -2.99
C PHE A 229 -14.27 -5.91 -3.98
N ASP A 230 -14.04 -4.60 -3.95
CA ASP A 230 -14.83 -3.62 -4.72
C ASP A 230 -14.09 -3.11 -5.95
N LEU A 231 -12.75 -3.15 -5.90
CA LEU A 231 -11.88 -2.65 -6.95
C LEU A 231 -10.66 -3.57 -7.12
N VAL A 232 -10.07 -3.53 -8.32
CA VAL A 232 -8.84 -4.24 -8.67
C VAL A 232 -7.81 -3.20 -9.11
N ALA A 233 -6.67 -3.13 -8.45
CA ALA A 233 -5.57 -2.29 -8.92
C ALA A 233 -4.74 -3.04 -9.98
N VAL A 234 -4.53 -2.38 -11.11
CA VAL A 234 -3.72 -2.90 -12.22
C VAL A 234 -2.52 -1.98 -12.41
N GLY A 235 -1.32 -2.54 -12.53
CA GLY A 235 -0.08 -1.79 -12.71
C GLY A 235 0.60 -2.16 -14.02
N ARG A 236 1.52 -3.14 -13.96
CA ARG A 236 2.34 -3.60 -15.09
C ARG A 236 1.54 -3.88 -16.38
N ALA A 237 0.37 -4.51 -16.28
CA ALA A 237 -0.44 -4.79 -17.48
C ALA A 237 -0.89 -3.51 -18.21
N LEU A 238 -1.11 -2.40 -17.50
CA LEU A 238 -1.45 -1.10 -18.12
C LEU A 238 -0.24 -0.42 -18.80
N LEU A 239 0.99 -0.71 -18.35
CA LEU A 239 2.19 -0.20 -19.02
C LEU A 239 2.41 -0.89 -20.36
N GLN A 240 2.07 -2.19 -20.44
CA GLN A 240 2.08 -2.92 -21.69
C GLN A 240 0.93 -2.49 -22.60
N ASP A 241 -0.28 -2.42 -22.04
CA ASP A 241 -1.50 -2.19 -22.78
C ASP A 241 -2.36 -1.12 -22.09
N PRO A 242 -2.29 0.15 -22.52
CA PRO A 242 -3.09 1.22 -21.91
C PRO A 242 -4.61 1.01 -22.11
N ASN A 243 -5.03 0.16 -23.06
CA ASN A 243 -6.43 -0.20 -23.29
C ASN A 243 -6.88 -1.45 -22.54
N TRP A 244 -6.02 -2.04 -21.69
CA TRP A 244 -6.29 -3.30 -20.98
C TRP A 244 -7.67 -3.34 -20.32
N ALA A 245 -8.03 -2.29 -19.56
CA ALA A 245 -9.31 -2.25 -18.85
C ALA A 245 -10.53 -2.19 -19.80
N ASN A 246 -10.41 -1.50 -20.94
CA ASN A 246 -11.48 -1.45 -21.94
C ASN A 246 -11.64 -2.81 -22.62
N LYS A 247 -10.54 -3.50 -22.92
CA LYS A 247 -10.57 -4.85 -23.48
C LYS A 247 -11.23 -5.85 -22.53
N ILE A 248 -10.90 -5.82 -21.23
CA ILE A 248 -11.60 -6.63 -20.23
C ILE A 248 -13.10 -6.35 -20.23
N LYS A 249 -13.49 -5.07 -20.17
CA LYS A 249 -14.90 -4.66 -20.17
C LYS A 249 -15.67 -5.11 -21.41
N GLU A 250 -15.01 -5.14 -22.56
CA GLU A 250 -15.58 -5.54 -23.85
C GLU A 250 -15.42 -7.04 -24.13
N ASN A 251 -14.92 -7.82 -23.17
CA ASN A 251 -14.66 -9.25 -23.28
C ASN A 251 -13.67 -9.62 -24.41
N ARG A 252 -12.73 -8.72 -24.71
CA ARG A 252 -11.64 -8.88 -25.69
C ARG A 252 -10.37 -9.40 -25.00
N THR A 253 -10.51 -10.47 -24.20
CA THR A 253 -9.42 -11.00 -23.35
C THR A 253 -8.32 -11.69 -24.16
N ASP A 254 -8.62 -12.13 -25.37
CA ASP A 254 -7.69 -12.67 -26.36
C ASP A 254 -6.77 -11.61 -26.98
N GLU A 255 -7.13 -10.33 -26.89
CA GLU A 255 -6.31 -9.20 -27.36
C GLU A 255 -5.36 -8.65 -26.29
N LEU A 256 -5.30 -9.25 -25.10
CA LEU A 256 -4.44 -8.78 -24.02
C LEU A 256 -2.97 -9.14 -24.30
N GLU A 257 -2.12 -8.13 -24.27
CA GLU A 257 -0.69 -8.31 -24.45
C GLU A 257 -0.02 -8.77 -23.16
N GLN A 258 0.97 -9.65 -23.31
CA GLN A 258 1.84 -10.06 -22.21
C GLN A 258 2.75 -8.92 -21.81
N TYR A 259 2.81 -8.65 -20.51
CA TYR A 259 3.77 -7.68 -19.99
C TYR A 259 5.20 -8.12 -20.34
N SER A 260 5.92 -7.25 -21.03
CA SER A 260 7.37 -7.35 -21.17
C SER A 260 8.06 -6.24 -20.39
N GLY A 261 9.21 -6.53 -19.78
CA GLY A 261 10.04 -5.51 -19.12
C GLY A 261 10.44 -4.36 -20.05
N LYS A 262 10.40 -4.56 -21.38
CA LYS A 262 10.62 -3.52 -22.40
C LYS A 262 9.59 -2.38 -22.32
N ALA A 263 8.37 -2.65 -21.86
CA ALA A 263 7.34 -1.63 -21.68
C ALA A 263 7.74 -0.53 -20.68
N LEU A 264 8.71 -0.78 -19.79
CA LEU A 264 9.25 0.24 -18.89
C LEU A 264 10.10 1.30 -19.63
N ALA A 265 10.66 0.96 -20.79
CA ALA A 265 11.53 1.84 -21.56
C ALA A 265 10.77 2.70 -22.58
N THR A 266 9.57 2.27 -22.96
CA THR A 266 8.71 2.95 -23.91
C THR A 266 7.36 3.17 -23.24
N LEU A 267 7.11 4.38 -22.74
CA LEU A 267 5.75 4.78 -22.40
C LEU A 267 4.98 4.83 -23.72
N SER A 268 4.08 3.87 -23.92
CA SER A 268 3.20 3.78 -25.09
C SER A 268 2.18 4.92 -25.14
#